data_AF-A0A5C5W5K0-F1
#
_entry.id   AF-A0A5C5W5K0-F1
#
_cell.length_a   1.000
_cell.length_b   1.000
_cell.length_c   1.000
_cell.angle_alpha   90.00
_cell.angle_beta   90.00
_cell.angle_gamma   90.00
#
_symmetry.space_group_name_H-M   'P 1'
#
loop_
_entity.id
_entity.type
_entity.pdbx_description
1 polymer ?
#
loop_
_entity_poly.entity_id
_entity_poly.type
_entity_poly.pdbx_seq_one_letter_code
_entity_poly.pdbx_strand_id
1 'polypeptide(L)'
;MTRKPKNSDRAARALTALSVYTAEMFDNNNPEQMQRTDLQCALCDIIADLLHLANQHALNVYDVVRLACDHFEAELAEEAQP
;
A
#
# COMPACT_ATOMS: atom_id res chain seq x y z
N MET A 1 20.26 -16.54 -4.40
CA MET A 1 19.42 -16.18 -3.23
C MET A 1 18.62 -14.96 -3.61
N THR A 2 17.30 -15.05 -3.69
CA THR A 2 16.43 -13.89 -3.90
C THR A 2 16.37 -13.10 -2.59
N ARG A 3 16.86 -11.85 -2.60
CA ARG A 3 16.76 -10.94 -1.45
C ARG A 3 15.28 -10.73 -1.12
N LYS A 4 14.89 -10.95 0.14
CA LYS A 4 13.54 -10.59 0.60
C LYS A 4 13.35 -9.06 0.43
N PRO A 5 12.25 -8.61 -0.18
CA PRO A 5 11.98 -7.17 -0.31
C PRO A 5 11.81 -6.55 1.07
N LYS A 6 12.40 -5.36 1.27
CA LYS A 6 12.26 -4.56 2.50
C LYS A 6 11.02 -3.66 2.45
N ASN A 7 10.67 -2.99 3.56
CA ASN A 7 9.56 -2.04 3.58
C ASN A 7 9.82 -0.86 2.64
N SER A 8 11.08 -0.43 2.47
CA SER A 8 11.43 0.60 1.48
C SER A 8 11.19 0.17 0.04
N ASP A 9 11.48 -1.09 -0.30
CA ASP A 9 11.17 -1.66 -1.63
C ASP A 9 9.65 -1.75 -1.84
N ARG A 10 8.90 -2.09 -0.79
CA ARG A 10 7.42 -2.13 -0.81
C ARG A 10 6.84 -0.72 -0.98
N ALA A 11 7.37 0.27 -0.27
CA ALA A 11 6.94 1.67 -0.36
C ALA A 11 7.17 2.24 -1.76
N ALA A 12 8.33 1.96 -2.38
CA ALA A 12 8.60 2.37 -3.76
C ALA A 12 7.61 1.75 -4.76
N ARG A 13 7.28 0.46 -4.61
CA ARG A 13 6.25 -0.20 -5.45
C ARG A 13 4.87 0.38 -5.21
N ALA A 14 4.52 0.65 -3.95
CA ALA A 14 3.24 1.25 -3.58
C ALA A 14 3.10 2.66 -4.18
N LEU A 15 4.18 3.45 -4.20
CA LEU A 15 4.19 4.76 -4.85
C LEU A 15 3.93 4.65 -6.35
N THR A 16 4.56 3.71 -7.05
CA THR A 16 4.27 3.47 -8.47
C THR A 16 2.81 3.11 -8.71
N ALA A 17 2.24 2.22 -7.90
CA ALA A 17 0.83 1.85 -8.00
C ALA A 17 -0.10 3.05 -7.72
N LEU A 18 0.26 3.85 -6.71
CA LEU A 18 -0.50 5.04 -6.35
C LEU A 18 -0.45 6.10 -7.45
N SER A 19 0.68 6.29 -8.14
CA SER A 19 0.77 7.23 -9.27
C SER A 19 -0.18 6.88 -10.41
N VAL A 20 -0.35 5.58 -10.69
CA VAL A 20 -1.32 5.11 -11.69
C VAL A 20 -2.75 5.38 -11.20
N TYR A 21 -3.04 5.02 -9.95
CA TYR A 21 -4.35 5.24 -9.34
C TYR A 21 -4.74 6.72 -9.31
N THR A 22 -3.83 7.59 -8.84
CA THR A 22 -4.10 9.02 -8.74
C THR A 22 -4.28 9.65 -10.10
N ALA A 23 -3.52 9.23 -11.13
CA ALA A 23 -3.71 9.73 -12.49
C ALA A 23 -5.11 9.44 -13.07
N GLU A 24 -5.76 8.36 -12.61
CA GLU A 24 -7.11 7.99 -13.05
C GLU A 24 -8.21 8.69 -12.25
N MET A 25 -7.97 8.95 -10.95
CA MET A 25 -9.00 9.38 -10.00
C MET A 25 -8.89 10.86 -9.60
N PHE A 26 -7.72 11.47 -9.79
CA PHE A 26 -7.43 12.86 -9.46
C PHE A 26 -6.72 13.45 -10.70
N ASP A 27 -7.08 14.64 -11.18
CA ASP A 27 -6.48 15.27 -12.39
C ASP A 27 -4.95 15.60 -12.25
N ASN A 28 -4.23 14.94 -11.34
CA ASN A 28 -2.82 15.09 -11.04
C ASN A 28 -2.11 13.73 -10.92
N ASN A 29 -1.05 13.54 -11.72
CA ASN A 29 -0.34 12.26 -11.86
C ASN A 29 0.84 12.10 -10.89
N ASN A 30 0.95 12.94 -9.86
CA ASN A 30 2.11 12.92 -8.96
C ASN A 30 1.73 12.87 -7.48
N PRO A 31 1.69 11.66 -6.87
CA PRO A 31 1.40 11.48 -5.44
C PRO A 31 2.37 12.22 -4.52
N GLU A 32 3.63 12.43 -4.94
CA GLU A 32 4.63 13.14 -4.14
C GLU A 32 4.34 14.65 -4.01
N GLN A 33 3.52 15.19 -4.91
CA GLN A 33 3.13 16.60 -4.93
C GLN A 33 1.73 16.83 -4.36
N MET A 34 1.04 15.76 -3.94
CA MET A 34 -0.28 15.87 -3.33
C MET A 34 -0.19 16.53 -1.96
N GLN A 35 -1.23 17.31 -1.61
CA GLN A 35 -1.40 17.74 -0.24
C GLN A 35 -1.56 16.51 0.66
N ARG A 36 -1.09 16.60 1.91
CA ARG A 36 -1.12 15.47 2.85
C ARG A 36 -2.51 14.85 3.01
N THR A 37 -3.55 15.69 3.02
CA THR A 37 -4.95 15.25 3.11
C THR A 37 -5.38 14.45 1.88
N ASP A 38 -5.02 14.92 0.69
CA ASP A 38 -5.40 14.28 -0.57
C ASP A 38 -4.65 12.95 -0.72
N LEU A 39 -3.36 12.91 -0.33
CA LEU A 39 -2.57 11.69 -0.28
C LEU A 39 -3.21 10.66 0.67
N GLN A 40 -3.66 11.11 1.84
CA GLN A 40 -4.34 10.22 2.79
C GLN A 40 -5.66 9.68 2.21
N CYS A 41 -6.47 10.52 1.55
CA CYS A 41 -7.70 10.07 0.88
C CYS A 41 -7.38 9.03 -0.21
N ALA A 42 -6.42 9.30 -1.08
CA ALA A 42 -6.04 8.38 -2.15
C ALA A 42 -5.53 7.04 -1.62
N LEU A 43 -4.78 7.04 -0.50
CA LEU A 43 -4.37 5.81 0.20
C LEU A 43 -5.57 5.06 0.78
N CYS A 44 -6.55 5.75 1.36
CA CYS A 44 -7.76 5.11 1.86
C CYS A 44 -8.59 4.47 0.73
N ASP A 45 -8.74 5.17 -0.39
CA ASP A 45 -9.55 4.69 -1.50
C ASP A 45 -8.91 3.46 -2.17
N ILE A 46 -7.60 3.48 -2.45
CA ILE A 46 -6.92 2.31 -3.03
C ILE A 46 -6.96 1.10 -2.08
N ILE A 47 -6.88 1.32 -0.75
CA ILE A 47 -7.07 0.24 0.23
C ILE A 47 -8.49 -0.30 0.15
N ALA A 48 -9.51 0.55 0.07
CA ALA A 48 -10.90 0.13 -0.05
C ALA A 48 -11.16 -0.69 -1.32
N ASP A 49 -10.57 -0.31 -2.45
CA ASP A 49 -10.65 -1.04 -3.71
C ASP A 49 -9.99 -2.42 -3.63
N LEU A 50 -8.79 -2.50 -3.02
CA LEU A 50 -8.10 -3.77 -2.81
C LEU A 50 -8.89 -4.72 -1.88
N LEU A 51 -9.56 -4.19 -0.86
CA LEU A 51 -10.42 -5.00 0.02
C LEU A 51 -11.69 -5.46 -0.70
N HIS A 52 -12.28 -4.62 -1.56
CA HIS A 52 -13.38 -5.03 -2.43
C HIS A 52 -12.95 -6.16 -3.37
N LEU A 53 -11.77 -6.06 -3.98
CA LEU A 53 -11.20 -7.12 -4.81
C LEU A 53 -10.98 -8.41 -4.00
N ALA A 54 -10.40 -8.33 -2.81
CA ALA A 54 -10.22 -9.48 -1.94
C ALA A 54 -11.56 -10.18 -1.62
N ASN A 55 -12.61 -9.39 -1.33
CA ASN A 55 -13.94 -9.90 -1.11
C ASN A 55 -14.54 -10.57 -2.36
N GLN A 56 -14.32 -10.02 -3.56
CA GLN A 56 -14.74 -10.65 -4.82
C GLN A 56 -14.08 -12.03 -5.04
N HIS A 57 -12.88 -12.23 -4.49
CA HIS A 57 -12.17 -13.50 -4.48
C HIS A 57 -12.49 -14.39 -3.26
N ALA A 58 -13.56 -14.09 -2.51
CA ALA A 58 -13.99 -14.82 -1.31
C ALA A 58 -12.91 -14.91 -0.21
N LEU A 59 -12.01 -13.93 -0.16
CA LEU A 59 -11.04 -13.79 0.93
C LEU A 59 -11.68 -13.06 2.11
N ASN A 60 -11.31 -13.44 3.33
CA ASN A 60 -11.69 -12.70 4.52
C ASN A 60 -10.87 -11.39 4.59
N VAL A 61 -11.54 -10.26 4.35
CA VAL A 61 -10.92 -8.94 4.36
C VAL A 61 -10.22 -8.60 5.69
N TYR A 62 -10.75 -9.08 6.82
CA TYR A 62 -10.13 -8.86 8.13
C TYR A 62 -8.81 -9.62 8.27
N ASP A 63 -8.76 -10.87 7.77
CA ASP A 63 -7.53 -11.66 7.78
C ASP A 63 -6.48 -11.07 6.84
N VAL A 64 -6.90 -10.57 5.67
CA VAL A 64 -6.01 -9.89 4.72
C VAL A 64 -5.37 -8.65 5.36
N VAL A 65 -6.17 -7.79 6.00
CA VAL A 65 -5.65 -6.59 6.68
C VAL A 65 -4.72 -6.98 7.82
N ARG A 66 -5.14 -7.93 8.68
CA ARG A 66 -4.33 -8.40 9.80
C ARG A 66 -2.96 -8.93 9.33
N LEU A 67 -2.94 -9.80 8.33
CA LEU A 67 -1.70 -10.35 7.77
C LEU A 67 -0.83 -9.28 7.11
N ALA A 68 -1.43 -8.28 6.47
CA ALA A 68 -0.68 -7.16 5.91
C ALA A 68 0.01 -6.33 7.00
N CYS A 69 -0.68 -6.07 8.12
CA CYS A 69 -0.10 -5.42 9.30
C CYS A 69 1.02 -6.26 9.91
N ASP A 70 0.79 -7.56 10.13
CA ASP A 70 1.79 -8.48 10.70
C ASP A 70 3.08 -8.47 9.86
N HIS A 71 2.97 -8.50 8.52
CA HIS A 71 4.13 -8.43 7.64
C HIS A 71 4.87 -7.09 7.73
N PHE A 72 4.14 -5.97 7.78
CA PHE A 72 4.74 -4.64 7.90
C PHE A 72 5.50 -4.49 9.23
N GLU A 73 4.90 -4.92 10.33
CA GLU A 73 5.50 -4.87 11.67
C GLU A 73 6.71 -5.78 11.80
N ALA A 74 6.64 -7.00 11.26
CA ALA A 74 7.77 -7.92 11.24
C ALA A 74 8.97 -7.32 10.48
N GLU A 75 8.73 -6.69 9.32
CA GLU A 75 9.79 -6.04 8.55
C GLU A 75 10.36 -4.80 9.25
N LEU A 76 9.54 -4.01 9.97
CA LEU A 76 10.05 -2.92 10.80
C LEU A 76 10.98 -3.43 11.91
N ALA A 77 10.62 -4.55 12.55
CA ALA A 77 11.42 -5.17 13.57
C ALA A 77 12.76 -5.71 13.02
N GLU A 78 12.76 -6.24 11.79
CA GLU A 78 13.98 -6.66 11.08
C GLU A 78 14.85 -5.46 10.66
N GLU A 79 14.25 -4.35 10.21
CA GLU A 79 14.97 -3.12 9.82
C GLU A 79 15.59 -2.37 11.00
N ALA A 80 15.03 -2.51 12.20
CA ALA A 80 15.56 -1.91 13.42
C ALA A 80 16.77 -2.68 14.00
N GLN A 81 17.06 -3.88 13.50
CA GLN A 81 18.23 -4.67 13.91
C GLN A 81 19.48 -4.21 13.13
N PRO A 82 20.59 -3.87 13.83
CA PRO A 82 21.80 -3.34 13.21
C PRO A 82 22.58 -4.36 12.34
#